data_AF-A0A2S2NXQ4-F1
#
_entry.id   AF-A0A2S2NXQ4-F1
#
_cell.length_a   1.000
_cell.length_b   1.000
_cell.length_c   1.000
_cell.angle_alpha   90.00
_cell.angle_beta   90.00
_cell.angle_gamma   90.00
#
_symmetry.space_group_name_H-M   'P 1'
#
loop_
_entity.id
_entity.type
_entity.pdbx_description
1 polymer ?
#
loop_
_entity_poly.entity_id
_entity_poly.type
_entity_poly.pdbx_seq_one_letter_code
_entity_poly.pdbx_strand_id
1 'polypeptide(L)'
;MTSIFSYLFNVTIILPKTIDQPKDQPINSAFITFIIYSIDSWNKERVEGYASYQIPKFSTPISYKNNIKLEAWLPKSRNCVHNLRRYFIGGTVKLAEPNYISVPTNFNGKLLSKFGMETEHRGSLNITLSNLIQRSKSIENINNINTSDIVSAQALVKSVNNVMASFKRARQRMLLACQPILSPSHN
;
A
#
# COMPACT_ATOMS: atom_id res chain seq x y z
N MET A 1 -8.58 21.37 27.66
CA MET A 1 -7.24 20.78 27.51
C MET A 1 -7.20 20.02 26.19
N THR A 2 -6.45 20.51 25.21
CA THR A 2 -6.16 19.79 23.96
C THR A 2 -4.92 18.93 24.20
N SER A 3 -5.12 17.64 24.42
CA SER A 3 -4.02 16.68 24.41
C SER A 3 -3.75 16.28 22.96
N ILE A 4 -2.55 16.55 22.46
CA ILE A 4 -2.10 16.17 21.13
C ILE A 4 -1.30 14.89 21.30
N PHE A 5 -1.88 13.76 20.89
CA PHE A 5 -1.19 12.49 20.83
C PHE A 5 -0.81 12.20 19.37
N SER A 6 0.47 11.92 19.14
CA SER A 6 1.01 11.55 17.83
C SER A 6 1.77 10.24 17.96
N TYR A 7 1.37 9.24 17.18
CA TYR A 7 2.01 7.93 17.18
C TYR A 7 2.23 7.48 15.75
N LEU A 8 3.47 7.10 15.43
CA LEU A 8 3.83 6.54 14.14
C LEU A 8 3.72 5.02 14.21
N PHE A 9 2.99 4.44 13.26
CA PHE A 9 2.85 3.00 13.13
C PHE A 9 2.85 2.60 11.67
N ASN A 10 3.30 1.37 11.41
CA ASN A 10 3.33 0.79 10.06
C ASN A 10 2.26 -0.30 9.97
N VAL A 11 1.52 -0.32 8.86
CA VAL A 11 0.54 -1.37 8.56
C VAL A 11 0.83 -1.91 7.17
N THR A 12 0.97 -3.23 7.08
CA THR A 12 1.08 -3.93 5.80
C THR A 12 -0.25 -4.61 5.49
N ILE A 13 -0.85 -4.25 4.37
CA ILE A 13 -2.10 -4.83 3.91
C ILE A 13 -1.81 -5.67 2.67
N ILE A 14 -2.08 -6.98 2.76
CA ILE A 14 -1.94 -7.89 1.63
C ILE A 14 -3.34 -8.14 1.08
N LEU A 15 -3.62 -7.55 -0.08
CA LEU A 15 -4.88 -7.73 -0.79
C LEU A 15 -4.75 -8.91 -1.77
N PRO A 16 -5.52 -9.99 -1.61
CA PRO A 16 -5.52 -11.07 -2.58
C PRO A 16 -6.06 -10.55 -3.92
N LYS A 17 -5.42 -10.95 -5.03
CA LYS A 17 -6.04 -10.83 -6.36
C LYS A 17 -7.22 -11.81 -6.36
N THR A 18 -8.45 -11.34 -6.23
CA THR A 18 -9.62 -12.16 -6.53
C THR A 18 -9.59 -12.47 -8.04
N ILE A 19 -9.31 -13.73 -8.37
CA ILE A 19 -9.17 -14.23 -9.74
C ILE A 19 -10.53 -14.31 -10.46
N ASP A 20 -11.64 -14.34 -9.72
CA ASP A 20 -12.97 -14.68 -10.25
C ASP A 20 -14.05 -13.61 -10.10
N GLN A 21 -13.69 -12.32 -9.95
CA GLN A 21 -14.72 -11.28 -9.97
C GLN A 21 -15.13 -10.90 -11.41
N PRO A 22 -16.44 -10.84 -11.72
CA PRO A 22 -16.91 -10.35 -13.00
C PRO A 22 -16.40 -8.92 -13.23
N LYS A 23 -16.05 -8.63 -14.49
CA LYS A 23 -15.33 -7.42 -14.95
C LYS A 23 -15.93 -6.07 -14.52
N ASP A 24 -17.16 -6.08 -13.99
CA ASP A 24 -17.93 -4.87 -13.64
C ASP A 24 -18.03 -4.57 -12.14
N GLN A 25 -17.48 -5.41 -11.26
CA GLN A 25 -17.42 -5.07 -9.83
C GLN A 25 -16.10 -4.35 -9.51
N PRO A 26 -16.12 -3.05 -9.18
CA PRO A 26 -14.90 -2.38 -8.77
C PRO A 26 -14.43 -3.02 -7.46
N ILE A 27 -13.35 -3.80 -7.53
CA ILE A 27 -12.61 -4.29 -6.34
C ILE A 27 -12.53 -3.15 -5.34
N ASN A 28 -13.18 -3.38 -4.19
CA ASN A 28 -13.33 -2.40 -3.12
C ASN A 28 -11.95 -1.89 -2.70
N SER A 29 -11.82 -0.56 -2.66
CA SER A 29 -10.81 0.10 -1.84
C SER A 29 -10.87 -0.45 -0.42
N ALA A 30 -9.74 -0.88 0.13
CA ALA A 30 -9.64 -1.21 1.54
C ALA A 30 -9.99 0.01 2.40
N PHE A 31 -10.58 -0.22 3.56
CA PHE A 31 -10.91 0.82 4.54
C PHE A 31 -10.06 0.63 5.80
N ILE A 32 -9.59 1.72 6.37
CA ILE A 32 -8.95 1.77 7.68
C ILE A 32 -9.95 2.40 8.64
N THR A 33 -10.33 1.67 9.69
CA THR A 33 -11.18 2.18 10.76
C THR A 33 -10.32 2.51 11.97
N PHE A 34 -10.45 3.74 12.44
CA PHE A 34 -9.81 4.25 13.64
C PHE A 34 -10.82 4.26 14.78
N ILE A 35 -10.41 3.71 15.92
CA ILE A 35 -11.15 3.81 17.19
C ILE A 35 -10.33 4.71 18.10
N ILE A 36 -10.92 5.81 18.51
CA ILE A 36 -10.24 6.85 19.31
C ILE A 36 -10.57 6.59 20.77
N TYR A 37 -9.54 6.38 21.58
CA TYR A 37 -9.65 6.17 23.02
C TYR A 37 -9.09 7.35 23.80
N SER A 38 -9.75 7.66 24.91
CA SER A 38 -9.20 8.49 25.98
C SER A 38 -8.97 7.61 27.20
N ILE A 39 -7.85 7.83 27.89
CA ILE A 39 -7.50 7.18 29.14
C ILE A 39 -7.40 8.28 30.19
N ASP A 40 -8.14 8.14 31.30
CA ASP A 40 -8.03 9.09 32.40
C ASP A 40 -6.94 8.73 33.41
N SER A 41 -6.74 9.59 34.41
CA SER A 41 -5.78 9.38 35.49
C SER A 41 -6.02 8.15 36.35
N TRP A 42 -7.20 7.53 36.27
CA TRP A 42 -7.52 6.27 36.95
C TRP A 42 -7.48 5.08 35.98
N ASN A 43 -6.80 5.25 34.84
CA ASN A 43 -6.66 4.25 33.79
C ASN A 43 -8.02 3.77 33.21
N LYS A 44 -9.06 4.60 33.29
CA LYS A 44 -10.36 4.26 32.72
C LYS A 44 -10.38 4.62 31.24
N GLU A 45 -10.47 3.60 30.41
CA GLU A 45 -10.54 3.74 28.96
C GLU A 45 -11.97 4.08 28.51
N ARG A 46 -12.08 5.08 27.63
CA ARG A 46 -13.36 5.49 27.03
C ARG A 46 -13.19 5.63 25.53
N VAL A 47 -14.20 5.24 24.76
CA VAL A 47 -14.22 5.54 23.33
C VAL A 47 -14.71 6.98 23.15
N GLU A 48 -13.92 7.79 22.48
CA GLU A 48 -14.24 9.19 22.15
C GLU A 48 -14.90 9.32 20.78
N GLY A 49 -14.55 8.44 19.85
CA GLY A 49 -15.17 8.41 18.55
C GLY A 49 -14.56 7.38 17.63
N TYR A 50 -15.20 7.26 16.47
CA TYR A 50 -14.77 6.41 15.39
C TYR A 50 -14.61 7.23 14.13
N ALA A 51 -13.62 6.90 13.33
CA ALA A 51 -13.38 7.51 12.03
C ALA A 51 -13.00 6.41 11.03
N SER A 52 -13.36 6.59 9.77
CA SER A 52 -12.97 5.66 8.71
C SER A 52 -12.30 6.39 7.56
N TYR A 53 -11.24 5.81 7.03
CA TYR A 53 -10.54 6.28 5.85
C TYR A 53 -10.58 5.24 4.74
N GLN A 54 -10.99 5.64 3.55
CA GLN A 54 -10.97 4.80 2.36
C GLN A 54 -9.63 4.93 1.65
N ILE A 55 -8.90 3.82 1.47
CA ILE A 55 -7.63 3.82 0.74
C ILE A 55 -7.94 3.97 -0.75
N PRO A 56 -7.48 5.04 -1.42
CA PRO A 56 -7.80 5.26 -2.83
C PRO A 56 -7.24 4.14 -3.72
N LYS A 57 -8.10 3.56 -4.57
CA LYS A 57 -7.77 2.47 -5.52
C LYS A 57 -6.67 2.83 -6.53
N PHE A 58 -6.58 4.12 -6.87
CA PHE A 58 -5.65 4.68 -7.85
C PHE A 58 -4.67 5.66 -7.21
N SER A 59 -4.23 5.41 -5.97
CA SER A 59 -3.07 6.14 -5.49
C SER A 59 -1.87 5.78 -6.36
N THR A 60 -1.11 6.79 -6.77
CA THR A 60 0.23 6.62 -7.33
C THR A 60 1.01 5.61 -6.45
N PRO A 61 1.86 4.76 -7.05
CA PRO A 61 2.54 3.66 -6.35
C PRO A 61 3.32 4.12 -5.12
N ILE A 62 3.73 5.39 -5.12
CA ILE A 62 4.14 6.13 -3.94
C ILE A 62 3.21 7.34 -3.85
N SER A 63 2.47 7.46 -2.75
CA SER A 63 1.68 8.65 -2.46
C SER A 63 1.89 9.07 -1.01
N TYR A 64 2.31 10.31 -0.83
CA TYR A 64 2.33 10.98 0.46
C TYR A 64 1.14 11.93 0.53
N LYS A 65 0.27 11.74 1.53
CA LYS A 65 -0.82 12.67 1.82
C LYS A 65 -0.69 13.15 3.26
N ASN A 66 -0.52 14.47 3.39
CA ASN A 66 -0.47 15.13 4.69
C ASN A 66 -1.84 15.73 5.04
N ASN A 67 -2.10 15.89 6.34
CA ASN A 67 -3.26 16.62 6.87
C ASN A 67 -4.62 16.10 6.40
N ILE A 68 -4.80 14.78 6.30
CA ILE A 68 -6.11 14.19 6.03
C ILE A 68 -6.95 14.37 7.31
N LYS A 69 -7.94 15.26 7.25
CA LYS A 69 -8.89 15.48 8.35
C LYS A 69 -10.06 14.50 8.21
N LEU A 70 -10.23 13.66 9.22
CA LEU A 70 -11.35 12.74 9.34
C LEU A 70 -12.27 13.22 10.46
N GLU A 71 -13.57 13.26 10.20
CA GLU A 71 -14.55 13.56 11.23
C GLU A 71 -14.80 12.32 12.09
N ALA A 72 -14.65 12.48 13.40
CA ALA A 72 -14.90 11.44 14.36
C ALA A 72 -16.33 11.57 14.89
N TRP A 73 -17.03 10.44 14.94
CA TRP A 73 -18.40 10.38 15.43
C TRP A 73 -18.55 9.26 16.47
N LEU A 74 -19.57 9.38 17.31
CA LEU A 74 -19.89 8.39 18.34
C LEU A 74 -21.39 8.10 18.31
N PRO A 75 -21.81 6.84 18.55
CA PRO A 75 -23.22 6.54 18.77
C PRO A 75 -23.77 7.39 19.92
N LYS A 76 -24.85 8.12 19.66
CA LYS A 76 -25.55 8.92 20.65
C LYS A 76 -26.19 7.99 21.67
N SER A 77 -25.95 8.25 22.95
CA SER A 77 -26.70 7.58 23.99
C SER A 77 -28.09 8.20 24.11
N ARG A 78 -29.13 7.36 24.08
CA ARG A 78 -30.51 7.76 24.39
C ARG A 78 -30.80 7.81 25.90
N ASN A 79 -29.98 7.16 26.72
CA ASN A 79 -30.23 7.00 28.16
C ASN A 79 -29.17 7.73 28.99
N CYS A 80 -29.60 8.45 30.04
CA CYS A 80 -28.73 9.12 31.00
C CYS A 80 -27.78 8.14 31.71
N VAL A 81 -28.18 6.87 31.86
CA VAL A 81 -27.36 5.81 32.46
C VAL A 81 -26.02 5.64 31.73
N HIS A 82 -25.97 5.77 30.42
CA HIS A 82 -24.69 5.66 29.70
C HIS A 82 -23.77 6.85 29.96
N ASN A 83 -24.32 8.05 30.14
CA ASN A 83 -23.52 9.22 30.50
C ASN A 83 -22.92 9.04 31.91
N LEU A 84 -23.71 8.51 32.85
CA LEU A 84 -23.23 8.18 34.20
C LEU A 84 -22.16 7.07 34.16
N ARG A 85 -22.39 5.99 33.41
CA ARG A 85 -21.39 4.91 33.23
C ARG A 85 -20.10 5.44 32.62
N ARG A 86 -20.21 6.34 31.64
CA ARG A 86 -19.05 6.99 31.00
C ARG A 86 -18.29 7.84 32.01
N TYR A 87 -18.99 8.62 32.83
CA TYR A 87 -18.37 9.46 33.84
C TYR A 87 -17.67 8.64 34.92
N PHE A 88 -18.44 7.78 35.62
CA PHE A 88 -17.96 7.07 36.82
C PHE A 88 -17.04 5.88 36.51
N ILE A 89 -17.40 5.06 35.53
CA ILE A 89 -16.75 3.76 35.28
C ILE A 89 -15.94 3.78 33.97
N GLY A 90 -16.11 4.80 33.13
CA GLY A 90 -15.47 4.87 31.81
C GLY A 90 -16.22 4.10 30.70
N GLY A 91 -17.41 3.57 30.98
CA GLY A 91 -18.18 2.83 29.99
C GLY A 91 -18.80 3.72 28.91
N THR A 92 -18.53 3.48 27.63
CA THR A 92 -19.18 4.15 26.50
C THR A 92 -19.97 3.14 25.66
N VAL A 93 -21.04 3.59 24.99
CA VAL A 93 -21.73 2.79 23.96
C VAL A 93 -20.75 2.50 22.82
N LYS A 94 -20.43 1.22 22.62
CA LYS A 94 -19.53 0.77 21.56
C LYS A 94 -20.34 0.21 20.40
N LEU A 95 -19.78 0.30 19.20
CA LEU A 95 -20.32 -0.41 18.04
C LEU A 95 -20.01 -1.90 18.21
N ALA A 96 -20.98 -2.76 17.90
CA ALA A 96 -20.74 -4.21 17.86
C ALA A 96 -19.69 -4.56 16.81
N GLU A 97 -19.76 -3.88 15.65
CA GLU A 97 -18.80 -4.05 14.56
C GLU A 97 -18.26 -2.69 14.11
N PRO A 98 -16.96 -2.41 14.29
CA PRO A 98 -16.34 -1.16 13.84
C PRO A 98 -16.39 -0.96 12.31
N ASN A 99 -16.52 -2.04 11.53
CA ASN A 99 -16.62 -1.96 10.07
C ASN A 99 -17.98 -1.43 9.59
N TYR A 100 -19.00 -1.45 10.46
CA TYR A 100 -20.32 -0.89 10.18
C TYR A 100 -20.26 0.58 9.79
N ILE A 101 -19.17 1.28 10.09
CA ILE A 101 -18.94 2.70 9.85
C ILE A 101 -18.64 3.00 8.38
N SER A 102 -18.00 2.06 7.69
CA SER A 102 -17.59 2.24 6.30
C SER A 102 -18.77 2.55 5.39
N VAL A 103 -18.56 3.45 4.42
CA VAL A 103 -19.54 3.70 3.35
C VAL A 103 -19.42 2.55 2.36
N PRO A 104 -20.50 1.79 2.09
CA PRO A 104 -20.47 0.74 1.07
C PRO A 104 -20.05 1.34 -0.27
N THR A 105 -19.21 0.64 -1.01
CA THR A 105 -18.68 1.10 -2.30
C THR A 105 -19.73 1.26 -3.40
N ASN A 106 -20.87 0.57 -3.28
CA ASN A 106 -22.00 0.70 -4.19
C ASN A 106 -22.92 1.89 -3.85
N PHE A 107 -22.58 2.67 -2.81
CA PHE A 107 -23.42 3.78 -2.37
C PHE A 107 -23.09 5.06 -3.15
N ASN A 108 -23.98 5.43 -4.08
CA ASN A 108 -23.87 6.65 -4.90
C ASN A 108 -24.77 7.80 -4.39
N GLY A 109 -25.29 7.72 -3.16
CA GLY A 109 -26.16 8.75 -2.60
C GLY A 109 -25.41 9.86 -1.85
N LYS A 110 -26.08 10.99 -1.62
CA LYS A 110 -25.57 12.09 -0.77
C LYS A 110 -25.65 11.77 0.73
N LEU A 111 -26.61 10.95 1.14
CA LEU A 111 -26.88 10.61 2.54
C LEU A 111 -27.07 9.10 2.71
N LEU A 112 -26.12 8.45 3.37
CA LEU A 112 -26.24 7.03 3.72
C LEU A 112 -26.98 6.91 5.06
N SER A 113 -28.26 6.57 5.01
CA SER A 113 -29.03 6.28 6.23
C SER A 113 -28.72 4.87 6.72
N LYS A 114 -27.97 4.78 7.82
CA LYS A 114 -27.78 3.54 8.58
C LYS A 114 -28.86 3.48 9.65
N PHE A 115 -30.03 2.96 9.28
CA PHE A 115 -31.23 2.92 10.13
C PHE A 115 -30.91 2.44 11.56
N GLY A 116 -31.51 3.10 12.56
CA GLY A 116 -31.50 2.65 13.96
C GLY A 116 -30.43 3.25 14.88
N MET A 117 -29.50 4.05 14.36
CA MET A 117 -28.44 4.67 15.18
C MET A 117 -28.40 6.19 15.02
N GLU A 118 -28.56 6.89 16.13
CA GLU A 118 -28.23 8.32 16.21
C GLU A 118 -26.72 8.46 16.43
N THR A 119 -26.09 9.39 15.73
CA THR A 119 -24.65 9.66 15.84
C THR A 119 -24.40 11.11 16.23
N GLU A 120 -23.44 11.34 17.10
CA GLU A 120 -22.95 12.68 17.46
C GLU A 120 -21.53 12.88 16.94
N HIS A 121 -21.27 14.06 16.37
CA HIS A 121 -19.90 14.47 16.04
C HIS A 121 -19.12 14.78 17.33
N ARG A 122 -17.93 14.18 17.50
CA ARG A 122 -17.10 14.29 18.72
C ARG A 122 -15.75 14.94 18.51
N GLY A 123 -15.38 15.24 17.27
CA GLY A 123 -14.15 15.95 16.93
C GLY A 123 -13.59 15.51 15.59
N SER A 124 -12.29 15.78 15.39
CA SER A 124 -11.60 15.43 14.15
C SER A 124 -10.25 14.78 14.43
N LEU A 125 -9.95 13.74 13.65
CA LEU A 125 -8.66 13.06 13.62
C LEU A 125 -7.88 13.54 12.39
N ASN A 126 -6.69 14.10 12.60
CA ASN A 126 -5.78 14.44 11.51
C ASN A 126 -4.79 13.29 11.34
N ILE A 127 -4.73 12.71 10.14
CA ILE A 127 -3.77 11.66 9.80
C ILE A 127 -2.84 12.10 8.67
N THR A 128 -1.61 11.64 8.75
CA THR A 128 -0.62 11.72 7.67
C THR A 128 -0.35 10.30 7.20
N LEU A 129 -0.51 10.08 5.90
CA LEU A 129 -0.43 8.74 5.32
C LEU A 129 0.66 8.70 4.25
N SER A 130 1.59 7.77 4.41
CA SER A 130 2.58 7.41 3.41
C SER A 130 2.24 6.01 2.89
N ASN A 131 1.87 5.91 1.63
CA ASN A 131 1.52 4.64 1.01
C ASN A 131 2.58 4.22 0.01
N LEU A 132 2.99 2.95 0.09
CA LEU A 132 3.76 2.26 -0.93
C LEU A 132 2.93 1.08 -1.43
N ILE A 133 2.60 1.08 -2.72
CA ILE A 133 1.82 0.03 -3.35
C ILE A 133 2.74 -0.80 -4.22
N GLN A 134 2.99 -2.04 -3.80
CA GLN A 134 3.63 -3.04 -4.63
C GLN A 134 2.55 -3.84 -5.37
N ARG A 135 2.44 -3.62 -6.68
CA ARG A 135 1.61 -4.46 -7.53
C ARG A 135 2.52 -5.39 -8.32
N SER A 136 2.31 -6.70 -8.21
CA SER A 136 2.77 -7.61 -9.26
C SER A 136 1.92 -7.32 -10.50
N LYS A 137 2.36 -6.36 -11.33
CA LYS A 137 1.98 -6.42 -12.74
C LYS A 137 2.56 -7.74 -13.22
N SER A 138 1.69 -8.71 -13.47
CA SER A 138 2.03 -9.66 -14.53
C SER A 138 2.41 -8.79 -15.72
N ILE A 139 3.49 -9.12 -16.40
CA ILE A 139 3.90 -8.47 -17.64
C ILE A 139 2.81 -8.81 -18.67
N GLU A 140 1.63 -8.20 -18.54
CA GLU A 140 0.52 -8.24 -19.50
C GLU A 140 0.76 -7.22 -20.61
N ASN A 141 2.03 -7.00 -20.94
CA ASN A 141 2.47 -6.18 -22.05
C ASN A 141 3.42 -6.99 -22.96
N ILE A 142 3.22 -8.31 -23.09
CA ILE A 142 3.91 -9.08 -24.15
C ILE A 142 3.61 -8.48 -25.53
N ASN A 143 2.44 -7.85 -25.71
CA ASN A 143 2.05 -7.23 -26.98
C ASN A 143 2.73 -5.87 -27.26
N ASN A 144 3.39 -5.27 -26.26
CA ASN A 144 4.14 -4.01 -26.38
C ASN A 144 5.60 -4.18 -25.94
N ILE A 145 6.11 -5.42 -25.91
CA ILE A 145 7.56 -5.61 -25.95
C ILE A 145 7.96 -5.32 -27.39
N ASN A 146 8.62 -4.19 -27.62
CA ASN A 146 9.33 -4.00 -28.86
C ASN A 146 10.23 -5.22 -29.03
N THR A 147 10.09 -5.95 -30.14
CA THR A 147 10.91 -7.12 -30.46
C THR A 147 12.41 -6.80 -30.52
N SER A 148 12.79 -5.52 -30.44
CA SER A 148 14.14 -5.02 -30.21
C SER A 148 14.71 -5.32 -28.82
N ASP A 149 13.86 -5.42 -27.79
CA ASP A 149 14.28 -5.53 -26.39
C ASP A 149 14.40 -6.99 -25.95
N ILE A 150 13.78 -7.90 -26.72
CA ILE A 150 14.07 -9.33 -26.63
C ILE A 150 15.37 -9.54 -27.38
N VAL A 151 16.47 -9.73 -26.64
CA VAL A 151 17.73 -10.15 -27.24
C VAL A 151 17.47 -11.47 -27.97
N SER A 152 17.37 -11.41 -29.29
CA SER A 152 17.06 -12.58 -30.10
C SER A 152 18.12 -13.66 -29.86
N ALA A 153 17.73 -14.93 -29.93
CA ALA A 153 18.69 -16.03 -29.82
C ALA A 153 19.85 -15.87 -30.85
N GLN A 154 19.56 -15.24 -32.00
CA GLN A 154 20.56 -14.87 -33.01
C GLN A 154 21.56 -13.83 -32.52
N ALA A 155 21.12 -12.80 -31.78
CA ALA A 155 22.01 -11.79 -31.19
C ALA A 155 22.91 -12.40 -30.10
N LEU A 156 22.38 -13.33 -29.28
CA LEU A 156 23.18 -14.08 -28.31
C LEU A 156 24.24 -14.96 -29.00
N VAL A 157 23.86 -15.71 -30.03
CA VAL A 157 24.79 -16.54 -30.81
C VAL A 157 25.86 -15.68 -31.48
N LYS A 158 25.50 -14.51 -32.03
CA LYS A 158 26.46 -13.57 -32.62
C LYS A 158 27.44 -13.00 -31.59
N SER A 159 26.95 -12.65 -30.39
CA SER A 159 27.80 -12.20 -29.27
C SER A 159 28.81 -13.27 -28.86
N VAL A 160 28.35 -14.51 -28.66
CA VAL A 160 29.21 -15.65 -28.31
C VAL A 160 30.25 -15.93 -29.39
N ASN A 161 29.86 -15.90 -30.67
CA ASN A 161 30.78 -16.09 -31.79
C ASN A 161 31.84 -14.99 -31.87
N ASN A 162 31.48 -13.73 -31.61
CA ASN A 162 32.43 -12.61 -31.58
C ASN A 162 33.44 -12.75 -30.43
N VAL A 163 32.99 -13.14 -29.23
CA VAL A 163 33.89 -13.39 -28.11
C VAL A 163 34.83 -14.56 -28.43
N MET A 164 34.31 -15.64 -29.00
CA MET A 164 35.11 -16.81 -29.39
C MET A 164 36.14 -16.48 -30.47
N ALA A 165 35.77 -15.68 -31.48
CA ALA A 165 36.69 -15.23 -32.53
C ALA A 165 37.79 -14.31 -31.96
N SER A 166 37.42 -13.42 -31.04
CA SER A 166 38.38 -12.54 -30.35
C SER A 166 39.36 -13.33 -29.50
N PHE A 167 38.87 -14.33 -28.75
CA PHE A 167 39.71 -15.23 -27.97
C PHE A 167 40.68 -16.04 -28.84
N LYS A 168 40.19 -16.61 -29.95
CA LYS A 168 41.05 -17.33 -30.91
C LYS A 168 42.15 -16.44 -31.50
N ARG A 169 41.82 -15.20 -31.90
CA ARG A 169 42.81 -14.22 -32.36
C ARG A 169 43.83 -13.86 -31.27
N ALA A 170 43.37 -13.62 -30.05
CA ALA A 170 44.25 -13.30 -28.93
C ALA A 170 45.22 -14.46 -28.64
N ARG A 171 44.71 -15.70 -28.61
CA ARG A 171 45.54 -16.90 -28.43
C ARG A 171 46.56 -17.07 -29.56
N GLN A 172 46.18 -16.84 -30.81
CA GLN A 172 47.11 -16.92 -31.94
C GLN A 172 48.24 -15.88 -31.81
N ARG A 173 47.92 -14.63 -31.44
CA ARG A 173 48.93 -13.59 -31.19
C ARG A 173 49.87 -13.96 -30.04
N MET A 174 49.33 -14.52 -28.96
CA MET A 174 50.12 -15.00 -27.84
C MET A 174 51.08 -16.12 -28.27
N LEU A 175 50.61 -17.10 -29.04
CA LEU A 175 51.44 -18.20 -29.54
C LEU A 175 52.53 -17.70 -30.49
N LEU A 176 52.21 -16.77 -31.41
CA LEU A 176 53.21 -16.14 -32.28
C LEU A 176 54.25 -15.35 -31.47
N ALA A 177 53.84 -14.66 -30.40
CA ALA A 177 54.76 -13.95 -29.51
C ALA A 177 55.62 -14.91 -28.65
N CYS A 178 55.12 -16.12 -28.39
CA CYS A 178 55.87 -17.17 -27.69
C CYS A 178 56.79 -17.98 -28.61
N GLN A 179 56.71 -17.78 -29.93
CA GLN A 179 57.72 -18.34 -30.82
C GLN A 179 59.04 -17.59 -30.54
N PRO A 180 60.13 -18.32 -30.27
CA PRO A 180 61.42 -17.69 -30.06
C PRO A 180 61.78 -16.89 -31.31
N ILE A 181 62.23 -15.65 -31.12
CA ILE A 181 62.75 -14.79 -32.19
C ILE A 181 63.93 -15.53 -32.79
N LEU A 182 63.69 -16.28 -33.87
CA LEU A 182 64.75 -16.71 -34.77
C LEU A 182 65.27 -15.42 -35.40
N SER A 183 66.40 -14.95 -34.86
CA SER A 183 67.20 -13.88 -35.45
C SER A 183 67.38 -14.13 -36.94
N PRO A 184 67.33 -13.10 -37.80
CA PRO A 184 67.71 -13.27 -39.19
C PRO A 184 69.17 -13.71 -39.23
N SER A 185 69.41 -14.93 -39.71
CA SER A 185 70.76 -15.38 -40.05
C SER A 185 71.27 -14.48 -41.18
N HIS A 186 72.24 -13.65 -40.85
CA HIS A 186 73.08 -12.95 -41.80
C HIS A 186 73.71 -13.97 -42.75
N ASN A 187 73.50 -13.80 -44.06
CA ASN A 187 74.43 -14.12 -45.15
C ASN A 187 73.97 -13.34 -46.39
#